data_AF-A0A950Q1P6-F1
#
_entry.id   AF-A0A950Q1P6-F1
#
_cell.length_a   1.000
_cell.length_b   1.000
_cell.length_c   1.000
_cell.angle_alpha   90.00
_cell.angle_beta   90.00
_cell.angle_gamma   90.00
#
_symmetry.space_group_name_H-M   'P 1'
#
loop_
_entity.id
_entity.type
_entity.pdbx_description
1 polymer ?
#
loop_
_entity_poly.entity_id
_entity_poly.type
_entity_poly.pdbx_seq_one_letter_code
_entity_poly.pdbx_strand_id
1 'polypeptide(L)' 'MIKEEDVLAALDKPRAVYSLQQRLDPSNKSTDALQELLMRMRTAGTVKFDIKTGKWRAA' A
#
# COMPACT_ATOMS: atom_id res chain seq x y z
N MET A 1 11.12 -8.41 -2.68
CA MET A 1 11.07 -7.01 -3.15
C MET A 1 9.65 -6.76 -3.60
N ILE A 2 8.91 -5.88 -2.93
CA ILE A 2 7.49 -5.62 -3.25
C ILE A 2 7.44 -4.77 -4.52
N LYS A 3 6.74 -5.22 -5.56
CA LYS A 3 6.54 -4.43 -6.80
C LYS A 3 5.30 -3.56 -6.69
N GLU A 4 5.29 -2.46 -7.43
CA GLU A 4 4.11 -1.57 -7.53
C GLU A 4 2.88 -2.32 -8.07
N GLU A 5 3.09 -3.24 -9.00
CA GLU A 5 2.06 -4.11 -9.59
C GLU A 5 1.36 -4.95 -8.52
N ASP A 6 2.13 -5.54 -7.59
CA ASP A 6 1.61 -6.35 -6.51
C ASP A 6 0.81 -5.49 -5.52
N VAL A 7 1.28 -4.26 -5.25
CA VAL A 7 0.58 -3.29 -4.40
C VAL A 7 -0.77 -2.90 -5.02
N LEU A 8 -0.81 -2.63 -6.32
CA LEU A 8 -2.06 -2.32 -7.03
C LEU A 8 -3.02 -3.50 -7.05
N ALA A 9 -2.52 -4.71 -7.29
CA ALA A 9 -3.31 -5.93 -7.24
C ALA A 9 -3.87 -6.20 -5.82
N ALA A 10 -3.09 -5.88 -4.77
CA ALA A 10 -3.54 -5.97 -3.38
C ALA A 10 -4.49 -4.84 -2.97
N LEU A 11 -4.50 -3.73 -3.72
CA LEU A 11 -5.43 -2.60 -3.57
C LEU A 11 -6.70 -2.76 -4.41
N ASP A 12 -7.11 -4.01 -4.69
CA ASP A 12 -8.44 -4.39 -5.21
C ASP A 12 -9.58 -3.75 -4.41
N LYS A 13 -9.35 -3.56 -3.10
CA LYS A 13 -10.22 -2.84 -2.18
C LYS A 13 -9.42 -1.92 -1.27
N PRO A 14 -10.06 -0.91 -0.65
CA PRO A 14 -9.38 -0.05 0.30
C PRO A 14 -8.84 -0.84 1.50
N ARG A 15 -7.53 -0.73 1.78
CA ARG A 15 -6.85 -1.48 2.84
C ARG A 15 -5.91 -0.62 3.66
N ALA A 16 -5.77 -0.95 4.94
CA ALA A 16 -4.75 -0.35 5.79
C ALA A 16 -3.35 -0.85 5.39
N VAL A 17 -2.31 -0.06 5.68
CA VAL A 17 -0.90 -0.39 5.41
C VAL A 17 -0.53 -1.77 5.99
N TYR A 18 -0.96 -2.04 7.21
CA TYR A 18 -0.67 -3.31 7.88
C TYR A 18 -1.28 -4.52 7.14
N SER A 19 -2.52 -4.40 6.66
CA SER A 19 -3.17 -5.47 5.89
C SER A 19 -2.54 -5.67 4.51
N LEU A 20 -2.02 -4.60 3.90
CA LEU A 20 -1.22 -4.68 2.67
C LEU A 20 0.11 -5.38 2.93
N GLN A 21 0.80 -4.99 4.00
CA GLN A 21 2.07 -5.59 4.42
C GLN A 21 1.92 -7.09 4.62
N GLN A 22 0.92 -7.53 5.38
CA GLN A 22 0.68 -8.97 5.60
C GLN A 22 0.41 -9.76 4.31
N ARG A 23 -0.13 -9.12 3.27
CA ARG A 23 -0.48 -9.80 2.01
C ARG A 23 0.68 -9.83 1.03
N LEU A 24 1.49 -8.78 1.01
CA LEU A 24 2.62 -8.62 0.10
C LEU A 24 3.90 -9.21 0.67
N ASP A 25 4.10 -9.05 1.97
CA ASP A 25 5.29 -9.48 2.66
C ASP A 25 4.98 -9.80 4.15
N PRO A 26 4.32 -10.94 4.41
CA PRO A 26 4.00 -11.40 5.76
C PRO A 26 5.24 -11.70 6.61
N SER A 27 6.42 -11.84 5.98
CA SER A 27 7.68 -12.15 6.66
C SER A 27 8.36 -10.91 7.26
N ASN A 28 7.97 -9.72 6.78
CA ASN A 28 8.62 -8.48 7.11
C ASN A 28 7.90 -7.76 8.25
N LYS A 29 8.69 -7.42 9.27
CA LYS A 29 8.22 -6.83 10.52
C LYS A 29 8.16 -5.30 10.47
N SER A 30 8.65 -4.67 9.41
CA SER A 30 8.58 -3.22 9.20
C SER A 30 7.67 -2.88 8.03
N THR A 31 6.80 -1.90 8.26
CA THR A 31 5.95 -1.29 7.22
C THR A 31 6.62 -0.11 6.53
N ASP A 32 7.83 0.28 6.93
CA ASP A 32 8.46 1.54 6.50
C ASP A 32 8.73 1.54 5.00
N ALA A 33 9.26 0.43 4.47
CA ALA A 33 9.51 0.28 3.05
C ALA A 33 8.22 0.31 2.21
N LEU A 34 7.15 -0.31 2.70
CA LEU A 34 5.84 -0.28 2.04
C LEU A 34 5.23 1.12 2.12
N GLN A 35 5.39 1.82 3.25
CA GLN A 35 4.88 3.16 3.45
C GLN A 35 5.60 4.16 2.53
N GLU A 36 6.91 4.03 2.36
CA GLU A 36 7.69 4.84 1.40
C GLU A 36 7.22 4.58 -0.03
N LEU A 37 7.02 3.31 -0.41
CA LEU A 37 6.51 2.93 -1.73
C LEU A 37 5.10 3.51 -1.98
N LEU A 38 4.18 3.39 -1.02
CA LEU A 38 2.83 3.94 -1.12
C LEU A 38 2.84 5.47 -1.25
N MET A 39 3.78 6.15 -0.56
CA MET A 39 3.96 7.60 -0.70
C MET A 39 4.47 7.99 -2.09
N ARG A 40 5.40 7.23 -2.68
CA ARG A 40 5.84 7.46 -4.07
C ARG A 40 4.72 7.21 -5.08
N MET A 41 3.97 6.12 -4.92
CA MET A 41 2.81 5.81 -5.76
C MET A 41 1.71 6.89 -5.62
N ARG A 42 1.54 7.46 -4.42
CA ARG A 42 0.64 8.59 -4.19
C ARG A 42 1.07 9.82 -4.98
N THR A 43 2.37 10.15 -4.99
CA THR A 43 2.89 11.26 -5.79
C THR A 43 2.76 11.02 -7.29
N ALA A 44 2.88 9.76 -7.74
CA ALA A 44 2.63 9.36 -9.12
C ALA A 44 1.13 9.35 -9.48
N GLY A 45 0.23 9.47 -8.49
CA GLY A 45 -1.21 9.46 -8.69
C GLY A 45 -1.80 8.08 -8.98
N THR A 46 -1.09 6.99 -8.68
CA THR A 46 -1.57 5.60 -8.88
C THR A 46 -2.33 5.05 -7.67
N VAL A 47 -2.12 5.62 -6.48
CA VAL A 47 -2.87 5.29 -5.25
C VAL A 47 -3.31 6.55 -4.52
N LYS A 48 -4.37 6.44 -3.72
CA LYS A 48 -4.87 7.50 -2.84
C LYS A 48 -4.98 6.99 -1.42
N PHE A 49 -4.59 7.83 -0.47
CA PHE A 49 -4.82 7.61 0.96
C PHE A 49 -6.09 8.33 1.39
N ASP A 50 -7.02 7.58 1.96
CA ASP A 50 -8.22 8.13 2.59
C ASP A 50 -7.93 8.37 4.07
N ILE A 51 -7.79 9.65 4.43
CA ILE A 51 -7.53 10.09 5.80
C ILE A 51 -8.70 9.82 6.76
N LYS A 52 -9.93 9.70 6.25
CA LYS A 52 -11.10 9.43 7.10
C LYS A 52 -11.14 7.97 7.54
N THR A 53 -10.72 7.06 6.67
CA THR A 53 -10.75 5.62 6.94
C THR A 53 -9.39 5.04 7.30
N GLY A 54 -8.31 5.80 7.11
CA GLY A 54 -6.93 5.33 7.31
C GLY A 54 -6.50 4.27 6.30
N LYS A 55 -7.13 4.25 5.12
CA LYS A 55 -6.95 3.19 4.11
C LYS A 55 -6.36 3.73 2.82
N TRP A 56 -5.53 2.92 2.19
CA TRP A 56 -5.04 3.11 0.84
C TRP A 56 -6.01 2.47 -0.15
N ARG A 57 -6.16 3.08 -1.32
CA ARG A 57 -6.91 2.55 -2.47
C ARG A 57 -6.17 2.86 -3.77
N ALA A 58 -6.44 2.09 -4.82
CA ALA A 58 -6.08 2.50 -6.18
C ALA A 58 -6.73 3.86 -6.50
N ALA A 59 -6.02 4.71 -7.25
CA ALA A 59 -6.41 6.10 -7.52
C ALA A 59 -7.59 6.24 -8.48
#